data_AF-A0A6L9W6M8-F1
#
_entry.id   AF-A0A6L9W6M8-F1
#
_cell.length_a   1.000
_cell.length_b   1.000
_cell.length_c   1.000
_cell.angle_alpha   90.00
_cell.angle_beta   90.00
_cell.angle_gamma   90.00
#
_symmetry.space_group_name_H-M   'P 1'
#
loop_
_entity.id
_entity.type
_entity.pdbx_description
1 polymer ?
#
loop_
_entity_poly.entity_id
_entity_poly.type
_entity_poly.pdbx_seq_one_letter_code
_entity_poly.pdbx_strand_id
1 'polypeptide(L)'
;MADRPDLTGEERALRRDAVGELGEALRALVDAAVRTEVPLDRLTEATVAARELTALLSADLREVHEIASVDDPDSGQRWYSPVYGPGSPVAPPMVVEDFPDEGRCVGRVTVGKKLEGPPGLVHGGVVATLLDHVLARSARGAGHGGLTASLTVTYRRPVHLGVPLVVTGELVSVEGRRATATARLVAEDDPETTLAEGEALLIALRAERASEVFARTGRVVGAWTTRTGED
;
A
#
# COMPACT_ATOMS: atom_id res chain seq x y z
N MET A 1 10.39 20.70 13.97
CA MET A 1 10.60 19.59 13.02
C MET A 1 12.10 19.42 12.93
N ALA A 2 12.63 18.25 13.30
CA ALA A 2 14.07 18.03 13.16
C ALA A 2 14.38 18.10 11.66
N ASP A 3 15.31 18.96 11.27
CA ASP A 3 15.74 19.15 9.89
C ASP A 3 16.57 17.92 9.47
N ARG A 4 15.89 16.80 9.20
CA ARG A 4 16.55 15.58 8.72
C ARG A 4 16.98 15.84 7.27
N PRO A 5 18.29 15.85 6.96
CA PRO A 5 18.75 16.12 5.61
C PRO A 5 18.21 15.07 4.63
N ASP A 6 18.00 15.50 3.39
CA ASP A 6 17.64 14.57 2.32
C ASP A 6 18.79 13.60 2.05
N LEU A 7 18.45 12.32 1.97
CA LEU A 7 19.40 11.28 1.60
C LEU A 7 19.76 11.42 0.11
N THR A 8 21.04 11.29 -0.19
CA THR A 8 21.53 11.03 -1.55
C THR A 8 20.89 9.76 -2.12
N GLY A 9 20.99 9.57 -3.44
CA GLY A 9 20.45 8.37 -4.09
C GLY A 9 21.01 7.06 -3.52
N GLU A 10 22.32 7.02 -3.24
CA GLU A 10 23.00 5.86 -2.67
C GLU A 10 22.60 5.61 -1.21
N GLU A 11 22.60 6.64 -0.35
CA GLU A 11 22.17 6.52 1.04
C GLU A 11 20.70 6.08 1.15
N ARG A 12 19.85 6.57 0.23
CA ARG A 12 18.45 6.15 0.16
C ARG A 12 18.33 4.69 -0.23
N ALA A 13 19.13 4.20 -1.17
CA ALA A 13 19.14 2.78 -1.55
C ALA A 13 19.57 1.89 -0.38
N LEU A 14 20.68 2.23 0.30
CA LEU A 14 21.13 1.49 1.48
C LEU A 14 20.09 1.48 2.60
N ARG A 15 19.45 2.62 2.86
CA ARG A 15 18.38 2.70 3.86
C ARG A 15 17.16 1.88 3.47
N ARG A 16 16.82 1.84 2.18
CA ARG A 16 15.73 1.03 1.63
C ARG A 16 15.97 -0.46 1.85
N ASP A 17 17.17 -0.94 1.58
CA ASP A 17 17.54 -2.35 1.81
C ASP A 17 17.37 -2.71 3.30
N ALA A 18 17.95 -1.93 4.21
CA ALA A 18 17.82 -2.15 5.65
C ALA A 18 16.36 -2.08 6.15
N VAL A 19 15.57 -1.14 5.63
CA VAL A 19 14.14 -1.03 5.96
C VAL A 19 13.34 -2.21 5.40
N GLY A 20 13.70 -2.72 4.23
CA GLY A 20 13.10 -3.91 3.62
C GLY A 20 13.34 -5.16 4.46
N GLU A 21 14.59 -5.39 4.87
CA GLU A 21 14.98 -6.51 5.75
C GLU A 21 14.23 -6.46 7.09
N LEU A 22 14.19 -5.28 7.73
CA LEU A 22 13.42 -5.09 8.95
C LEU A 22 11.91 -5.34 8.73
N GLY A 23 11.36 -4.85 7.62
CA GLY A 23 9.96 -5.06 7.25
C GLY A 23 9.61 -6.53 7.08
N GLU A 24 10.50 -7.33 6.47
CA GLU A 24 10.34 -8.78 6.34
C GLU A 24 10.38 -9.48 7.71
N ALA A 25 11.37 -9.17 8.54
CA ALA A 25 11.49 -9.73 9.88
C ALA A 25 10.26 -9.41 10.75
N LEU A 26 9.77 -8.17 10.70
CA LEU A 26 8.56 -7.77 11.42
C LEU A 26 7.30 -8.44 10.87
N ARG A 27 7.17 -8.61 9.55
CA ARG A 27 6.04 -9.36 8.98
C ARG A 27 6.02 -10.81 9.46
N ALA A 28 7.20 -11.46 9.52
CA ALA A 28 7.32 -12.81 10.06
C ALA A 28 6.96 -12.86 11.56
N LEU A 29 7.41 -11.89 12.35
CA LEU A 29 7.04 -11.77 13.77
C LEU A 29 5.53 -11.60 13.95
N VAL A 30 4.88 -10.72 13.17
CA VAL A 30 3.43 -10.50 13.24
C VAL A 30 2.66 -11.76 12.86
N ASP A 31 3.07 -12.48 11.81
CA ASP A 31 2.44 -13.76 11.44
C ASP A 31 2.58 -14.81 12.55
N ALA A 32 3.77 -14.94 13.14
CA ALA A 32 4.00 -15.85 14.27
C ALA A 32 3.15 -15.45 15.49
N ALA A 33 3.07 -14.17 15.82
CA ALA A 33 2.33 -13.66 16.98
C ALA A 33 0.83 -13.97 16.90
N VAL A 34 0.23 -13.96 15.71
CA VAL A 34 -1.21 -14.26 15.54
C VAL A 34 -1.51 -15.75 15.40
N ARG A 35 -0.49 -16.60 15.22
CA ARG A 35 -0.63 -18.06 15.01
C ARG A 35 -0.13 -18.91 16.17
N THR A 36 0.58 -18.30 17.12
CA THR A 36 1.29 -19.02 18.16
C THR A 36 0.35 -19.60 19.21
N GLU A 37 0.67 -20.81 19.67
CA GLU A 37 0.04 -21.52 20.79
C GLU A 37 1.09 -21.86 21.86
N VAL A 38 2.22 -21.13 21.86
CA VAL A 38 3.28 -21.36 22.85
C VAL A 38 2.79 -21.10 24.28
N PRO A 39 3.38 -21.76 25.30
CA PRO A 39 2.96 -21.56 26.68
C PRO A 39 3.16 -20.11 27.20
N LEU A 40 2.50 -19.79 28.32
CA LEU A 40 2.39 -18.42 28.86
C LEU A 40 3.74 -17.76 29.19
N ASP A 41 4.71 -18.52 29.67
CA ASP A 41 6.07 -18.06 29.94
C ASP A 41 6.75 -17.56 28.65
N ARG A 42 6.61 -18.30 27.54
CA ARG A 42 7.12 -17.90 26.23
C ARG A 42 6.43 -16.64 25.68
N LEU A 43 5.12 -16.47 25.92
CA LEU A 43 4.41 -15.22 25.57
C LEU A 43 4.94 -14.02 26.37
N THR A 44 5.29 -14.25 27.64
CA THR A 44 5.86 -13.22 28.52
C THR A 44 7.26 -12.81 28.02
N GLU A 45 8.11 -13.78 27.70
CA GLU A 45 9.43 -13.52 27.10
C GLU A 45 9.33 -12.74 25.78
N ALA A 46 8.44 -13.16 24.87
CA ALA A 46 8.22 -12.48 23.60
C ALA A 46 7.74 -11.03 23.80
N THR A 47 6.90 -10.79 24.81
CA THR A 47 6.43 -9.44 25.16
C THR A 47 7.58 -8.53 25.61
N VAL A 48 8.52 -9.05 26.40
CA VAL A 48 9.71 -8.29 26.83
C VAL A 48 10.57 -7.94 25.62
N ALA A 49 10.89 -8.92 24.79
CA ALA A 49 11.68 -8.69 23.58
C ALA A 49 11.02 -7.68 22.62
N ALA A 50 9.69 -7.75 22.44
CA ALA A 50 8.96 -6.79 21.62
C ALA A 50 9.04 -5.36 22.17
N ARG A 51 9.03 -5.18 23.50
CA ARG A 51 9.19 -3.87 24.14
C ARG A 51 10.60 -3.33 24.00
N GLU A 52 11.62 -4.17 24.09
CA GLU A 52 13.02 -3.78 23.87
C GLU A 52 13.25 -3.35 22.41
N LEU A 53 12.71 -4.10 21.44
CA LEU A 53 12.73 -3.72 20.02
C LEU A 53 11.97 -2.41 19.79
N THR A 54 10.83 -2.21 20.44
CA THR A 54 10.08 -0.94 20.37
C THR A 54 10.92 0.21 20.93
N ALA A 55 11.57 0.04 22.08
CA ALA A 55 12.46 1.04 22.65
C ALA A 55 13.61 1.39 21.69
N LEU A 56 14.24 0.37 21.08
CA LEU A 56 15.30 0.55 20.08
C LEU A 56 14.82 1.36 18.87
N LEU A 57 13.68 0.99 18.27
CA LEU A 57 13.15 1.65 17.07
C LEU A 57 12.57 3.05 17.37
N SER A 58 12.09 3.28 18.59
CA SER A 58 11.51 4.56 19.01
C SER A 58 12.54 5.60 19.46
N ALA A 59 13.83 5.27 19.45
CA ALA A 59 14.91 6.20 19.78
C ALA A 59 14.93 7.44 18.87
N ASP A 60 14.46 7.31 17.63
CA ASP A 60 14.27 8.41 16.68
C ASP A 60 13.05 8.17 15.79
N LEU A 61 11.92 8.80 16.13
CA LEU A 61 10.66 8.65 15.40
C LEU A 61 10.42 9.82 14.45
N ARG A 62 9.75 9.52 13.34
CA ARG A 62 9.13 10.55 12.50
C ARG A 62 7.91 11.12 13.19
N GLU A 63 7.67 12.42 13.01
CA GLU A 63 6.38 13.02 13.31
C GLU A 63 5.29 12.42 12.40
N VAL A 64 4.04 12.41 12.86
CA VAL A 64 2.92 11.71 12.19
C VAL A 64 2.73 12.12 10.72
N HIS A 65 3.10 13.35 10.36
CA HIS A 65 2.95 13.87 9.00
C HIS A 65 4.24 13.88 8.18
N GLU A 66 5.39 13.55 8.78
CA GLU A 66 6.67 13.52 8.08
C GLU A 66 6.74 12.38 7.07
N ILE A 67 7.14 12.73 5.84
CA ILE A 67 7.41 11.76 4.79
C ILE A 67 8.65 10.95 5.15
N ALA A 68 8.61 9.64 4.89
CA ALA A 68 9.77 8.80 5.15
C ALA A 68 10.92 9.17 4.21
N SER A 69 12.15 9.16 4.69
CA SER A 69 13.34 9.37 3.84
C SER A 69 13.55 8.29 2.79
N VAL A 70 12.85 7.17 2.89
CA VAL A 70 12.83 6.09 1.89
C VAL A 70 11.70 6.25 0.86
N ASP A 71 10.69 7.08 1.12
CA ASP A 71 9.62 7.41 0.18
C ASP A 71 10.12 8.35 -0.92
N ASP A 72 9.34 8.48 -1.98
CA ASP A 72 9.53 9.46 -3.05
C ASP A 72 8.16 10.13 -3.35
N PRO A 73 7.97 11.40 -2.93
CA PRO A 73 6.73 12.16 -3.14
C PRO A 73 6.38 12.43 -4.60
N ASP A 74 7.39 12.48 -5.48
CA ASP A 74 7.21 12.88 -6.88
C ASP A 74 6.69 11.71 -7.71
N SER A 75 7.28 10.52 -7.52
CA SER A 75 6.76 9.28 -8.09
C SER A 75 5.58 8.69 -7.29
N GLY A 76 5.40 9.12 -6.04
CA GLY A 76 4.41 8.58 -5.11
C GLY A 76 4.78 7.19 -4.57
N GLN A 77 6.09 6.86 -4.52
CA GLN A 77 6.59 5.63 -3.92
C GLN A 77 6.51 5.73 -2.39
N ARG A 78 5.82 4.78 -1.75
CA ARG A 78 5.61 4.73 -0.29
C ARG A 78 6.10 3.40 0.27
N TRP A 79 7.29 3.40 0.86
CA TRP A 79 7.97 2.22 1.39
C TRP A 79 7.32 1.61 2.64
N TYR A 80 6.51 2.41 3.34
CA TYR A 80 5.68 1.96 4.46
C TYR A 80 4.20 1.85 4.08
N SER A 81 3.87 1.81 2.78
CA SER A 81 2.51 1.54 2.31
C SER A 81 1.94 0.27 2.96
N PRO A 82 0.68 0.28 3.44
CA PRO A 82 0.05 -0.90 4.01
C PRO A 82 -0.29 -1.98 2.96
N VAL A 83 -0.05 -1.71 1.67
CA VAL A 83 -0.40 -2.61 0.57
C VAL A 83 0.82 -3.28 -0.05
N TYR A 84 1.83 -2.48 -0.40
CA TYR A 84 2.98 -2.92 -1.19
C TYR A 84 4.33 -2.58 -0.54
N GLY A 85 4.33 -1.82 0.57
CA GLY A 85 5.54 -1.24 1.14
C GLY A 85 6.50 -2.30 1.67
N PRO A 86 7.74 -2.42 1.15
CA PRO A 86 8.70 -3.41 1.64
C PRO A 86 9.02 -3.26 3.13
N GLY A 87 9.03 -2.02 3.64
CA GLY A 87 9.25 -1.71 5.06
C GLY A 87 8.02 -1.83 5.96
N SER A 88 6.84 -2.15 5.41
CA SER A 88 5.60 -2.20 6.18
C SER A 88 5.42 -3.55 6.88
N PRO A 89 5.25 -3.58 8.22
CA PRO A 89 5.06 -4.82 8.97
C PRO A 89 3.67 -5.44 8.77
N VAL A 90 2.71 -4.65 8.25
CA VAL A 90 1.32 -5.09 8.05
C VAL A 90 1.01 -5.45 6.60
N ALA A 91 1.83 -5.01 5.65
CA ALA A 91 1.58 -5.28 4.24
C ALA A 91 1.65 -6.78 3.91
N PRO A 92 0.81 -7.28 2.99
CA PRO A 92 0.96 -8.57 2.33
C PRO A 92 1.94 -8.54 1.14
N PRO A 93 2.87 -7.57 1.12
CA PRO A 93 3.39 -6.81 -0.04
C PRO A 93 2.88 -7.25 -1.44
N MET A 94 1.94 -6.49 -2.00
CA MET A 94 1.54 -6.63 -3.40
C MET A 94 2.66 -6.17 -4.35
N VAL A 95 3.02 -7.02 -5.31
CA VAL A 95 3.90 -6.66 -6.44
C VAL A 95 3.02 -6.27 -7.62
N VAL A 96 3.28 -5.12 -8.24
CA VAL A 96 2.45 -4.62 -9.35
C VAL A 96 3.29 -4.42 -10.60
N GLU A 97 2.77 -4.93 -11.72
CA GLU A 97 3.24 -4.64 -13.07
C GLU A 97 2.30 -3.61 -13.73
N ASP A 98 2.87 -2.56 -14.32
CA ASP A 98 2.12 -1.46 -14.93
C ASP A 98 2.15 -1.56 -16.47
N PHE A 99 0.99 -1.30 -17.09
CA PHE A 99 0.79 -1.22 -18.53
C PHE A 99 0.19 0.16 -18.86
N PRO A 100 1.00 1.24 -18.78
CA PRO A 100 0.51 2.61 -18.81
C PRO A 100 -0.19 2.97 -20.12
N ASP A 101 0.29 2.47 -21.26
CA ASP A 101 -0.31 2.69 -22.58
C ASP A 101 -1.71 2.04 -22.70
N GLU A 102 -1.98 1.02 -21.88
CA GLU A 102 -3.29 0.34 -21.79
C GLU A 102 -4.16 0.91 -20.66
N GLY A 103 -3.64 1.86 -19.87
CA GLY A 103 -4.31 2.31 -18.65
C GLY A 103 -4.54 1.18 -17.64
N ARG A 104 -3.69 0.16 -17.62
CA ARG A 104 -3.89 -1.08 -16.85
C ARG A 104 -2.74 -1.33 -15.89
N CYS A 105 -3.02 -2.00 -14.78
CA CYS A 105 -1.97 -2.59 -13.93
C CYS A 105 -2.43 -3.94 -13.37
N VAL A 106 -1.48 -4.82 -13.06
CA VAL A 106 -1.75 -6.15 -12.51
C VAL A 106 -0.94 -6.36 -11.24
N GLY A 107 -1.64 -6.42 -10.12
CA GLY A 107 -1.10 -6.73 -8.80
C GLY A 107 -1.14 -8.23 -8.49
N ARG A 108 -0.09 -8.73 -7.86
CA ARG A 108 0.01 -10.09 -7.30
C ARG A 108 0.28 -10.04 -5.82
N VAL A 109 -0.46 -10.83 -5.06
CA VAL A 109 -0.42 -10.80 -3.60
C VAL A 109 -0.88 -12.13 -3.02
N THR A 110 -0.28 -12.54 -1.90
CA THR A 110 -0.80 -13.64 -1.07
C THR A 110 -1.07 -13.09 0.33
N VAL A 111 -2.30 -13.23 0.80
CA VAL A 111 -2.73 -12.67 2.08
C VAL A 111 -2.66 -13.73 3.19
N GLY A 112 -1.83 -13.48 4.19
CA GLY A 112 -1.62 -14.38 5.33
C GLY A 112 -2.55 -14.13 6.52
N LYS A 113 -2.41 -14.96 7.55
CA LYS A 113 -3.29 -15.01 8.74
C LYS A 113 -3.47 -13.69 9.47
N LYS A 114 -2.44 -12.84 9.49
CA LYS A 114 -2.47 -11.51 10.14
C LYS A 114 -3.54 -10.54 9.60
N LEU A 115 -4.11 -10.82 8.43
CA LEU A 115 -5.14 -10.00 7.77
C LEU A 115 -6.49 -10.75 7.64
N GLU A 116 -6.70 -11.76 8.49
CA GLU A 116 -7.95 -12.51 8.57
C GLU A 116 -9.12 -11.64 9.02
N GLY A 117 -10.29 -11.86 8.42
CA GLY A 117 -11.56 -11.35 8.93
C GLY A 117 -12.39 -12.49 9.49
N PRO A 118 -13.31 -13.09 8.71
CA PRO A 118 -13.90 -14.37 9.08
C PRO A 118 -12.84 -15.48 9.11
N PRO A 119 -13.03 -16.54 9.92
CA PRO A 119 -12.09 -17.66 9.99
C PRO A 119 -11.74 -18.23 8.60
N GLY A 120 -10.44 -18.27 8.28
CA GLY A 120 -9.90 -18.77 7.01
C GLY A 120 -10.02 -17.81 5.82
N LEU A 121 -10.64 -16.64 6.00
CA LEU A 121 -10.94 -15.69 4.92
C LEU A 121 -10.23 -14.34 5.12
N VAL A 122 -9.82 -13.73 4.01
CA VAL A 122 -9.30 -12.36 3.99
C VAL A 122 -10.38 -11.41 4.48
N HIS A 123 -10.02 -10.47 5.36
CA HIS A 123 -10.94 -9.42 5.79
C HIS A 123 -11.43 -8.59 4.61
N GLY A 124 -12.74 -8.32 4.51
CA GLY A 124 -13.31 -7.55 3.39
C GLY A 124 -12.65 -6.18 3.18
N GLY A 125 -12.37 -5.46 4.27
CA GLY A 125 -11.60 -4.21 4.22
C GLY A 125 -10.18 -4.34 3.65
N VAL A 126 -9.54 -5.50 3.77
CA VAL A 126 -8.24 -5.77 3.14
C VAL A 126 -8.42 -5.97 1.64
N VAL A 127 -9.43 -6.73 1.21
CA VAL A 127 -9.79 -6.86 -0.22
C VAL A 127 -10.08 -5.49 -0.84
N ALA A 128 -10.89 -4.66 -0.17
CA ALA A 128 -11.16 -3.29 -0.61
C ALA A 128 -9.88 -2.45 -0.73
N THR A 129 -8.95 -2.60 0.22
CA THR A 129 -7.64 -1.93 0.21
C THR A 129 -6.77 -2.36 -0.98
N LEU A 130 -6.77 -3.65 -1.33
CA LEU A 130 -6.04 -4.18 -2.49
C LEU A 130 -6.63 -3.65 -3.81
N LEU A 131 -7.96 -3.60 -3.91
CA LEU A 131 -8.68 -3.05 -5.06
C LEU A 131 -8.41 -1.55 -5.22
N ASP A 132 -8.57 -0.76 -4.15
CA ASP A 132 -8.27 0.68 -4.16
C ASP A 132 -6.85 0.97 -4.65
N HIS A 133 -5.87 0.17 -4.22
CA HIS A 133 -4.49 0.34 -4.64
C HIS A 133 -4.30 0.21 -6.16
N VAL A 134 -4.85 -0.84 -6.79
CA VAL A 134 -4.70 -1.04 -8.24
C VAL A 134 -5.56 -0.06 -9.05
N LEU A 135 -6.72 0.35 -8.53
CA LEU A 135 -7.58 1.37 -9.14
C LEU A 135 -6.88 2.73 -9.20
N ALA A 136 -6.27 3.15 -8.09
CA ALA A 136 -5.50 4.38 -8.06
C ALA A 136 -4.22 4.29 -8.90
N ARG A 137 -3.60 3.12 -8.93
CA ARG A 137 -2.37 2.90 -9.68
C ARG A 137 -2.59 2.87 -11.19
N SER A 138 -3.67 2.27 -11.69
CA SER A 138 -3.99 2.26 -13.12
C SER A 138 -4.21 3.68 -13.66
N ALA A 139 -4.97 4.51 -12.94
CA ALA A 139 -5.16 5.92 -13.28
C ALA A 139 -3.84 6.70 -13.23
N ARG A 140 -3.05 6.55 -12.16
CA ARG A 140 -1.77 7.23 -12.01
C ARG A 140 -0.75 6.82 -13.08
N GLY A 141 -0.70 5.53 -13.44
CA GLY A 141 0.16 5.00 -14.50
C GLY A 141 -0.13 5.64 -15.85
N ALA A 142 -1.41 5.91 -16.13
CA ALA A 142 -1.86 6.67 -17.31
C ALA A 142 -1.73 8.19 -17.18
N GLY A 143 -0.95 8.71 -16.21
CA GLY A 143 -0.73 10.14 -16.01
C GLY A 143 -1.80 10.88 -15.20
N HIS A 144 -2.82 10.17 -14.70
CA HIS A 144 -3.96 10.76 -13.99
C HIS A 144 -3.89 10.46 -12.49
N GLY A 145 -3.10 11.27 -11.77
CA GLY A 145 -3.08 11.24 -10.31
C GLY A 145 -4.39 11.75 -9.70
N GLY A 146 -4.73 11.27 -8.50
CA GLY A 146 -5.90 11.75 -7.77
C GLY A 146 -6.17 10.99 -6.49
N LEU A 147 -6.96 11.62 -5.61
CA LEU A 147 -7.45 10.95 -4.42
C LEU A 147 -8.72 10.18 -4.75
N THR A 148 -8.89 8.99 -4.14
CA THR A 148 -10.14 8.23 -4.21
C THR A 148 -11.28 9.07 -3.62
N ALA A 149 -12.25 9.45 -4.45
CA ALA A 149 -13.44 10.19 -4.04
C ALA A 149 -14.61 9.26 -3.70
N SER A 150 -14.73 8.14 -4.42
CA SER A 150 -15.63 7.05 -4.07
C SER A 150 -15.02 5.71 -4.46
N LEU A 151 -15.35 4.68 -3.68
CA LEU A 151 -14.99 3.29 -3.95
C LEU A 151 -16.22 2.41 -3.68
N THR A 152 -16.66 1.67 -4.69
CA THR A 152 -17.69 0.63 -4.59
C THR A 152 -17.01 -0.72 -4.70
N VAL A 153 -17.24 -1.62 -3.74
CA VAL A 153 -16.70 -2.99 -3.77
C VAL A 153 -17.84 -3.99 -3.77
N THR A 154 -17.83 -4.90 -4.73
CA THR A 154 -18.76 -6.03 -4.80
C THR A 154 -18.03 -7.32 -4.50
N TYR A 155 -18.38 -7.97 -3.38
CA TYR A 155 -17.85 -9.26 -2.99
C TYR A 155 -18.71 -10.36 -3.63
N ARG A 156 -18.15 -11.08 -4.60
CA ARG A 156 -18.85 -12.15 -5.34
C ARG A 156 -18.70 -13.49 -4.62
N ARG A 157 -17.51 -13.77 -4.09
CA ARG A 157 -17.15 -15.04 -3.44
C ARG A 157 -16.17 -14.81 -2.28
N PRO A 158 -16.09 -15.74 -1.32
CA PRO A 158 -15.06 -15.71 -0.28
C PRO A 158 -13.65 -15.65 -0.88
N VAL A 159 -12.78 -14.86 -0.25
CA VAL A 159 -11.35 -14.81 -0.58
C VAL A 159 -10.60 -15.56 0.50
N HIS A 160 -10.02 -16.71 0.17
CA HIS A 160 -9.32 -17.56 1.13
C HIS A 160 -7.91 -17.04 1.44
N LEU A 161 -7.50 -17.18 2.70
CA LEU A 161 -6.12 -16.88 3.12
C LEU A 161 -5.13 -17.86 2.48
N GLY A 162 -3.91 -17.41 2.21
CA GLY A 162 -2.81 -18.23 1.69
C GLY A 162 -2.94 -18.62 0.20
N VAL A 163 -4.04 -18.25 -0.47
CA VAL A 163 -4.21 -18.42 -1.91
C VAL A 163 -3.51 -17.26 -2.65
N PRO A 164 -2.68 -17.53 -3.67
CA PRO A 164 -2.15 -16.50 -4.54
C PRO A 164 -3.28 -15.79 -5.31
N LEU A 165 -3.32 -14.46 -5.23
CA LEU A 165 -4.36 -13.62 -5.83
C LEU A 165 -3.77 -12.73 -6.91
N VAL A 166 -4.55 -12.51 -7.96
CA VAL A 166 -4.28 -11.54 -9.02
C VAL A 166 -5.35 -10.45 -8.98
N VAL A 167 -4.93 -9.19 -8.92
CA VAL A 167 -5.81 -8.02 -8.91
C VAL A 167 -5.49 -7.16 -10.13
N THR A 168 -6.43 -7.04 -11.07
CA THR A 168 -6.24 -6.23 -12.28
C THR A 168 -7.05 -4.96 -12.15
N GLY A 169 -6.41 -3.80 -12.33
CA GLY A 169 -7.06 -2.49 -12.38
C GLY A 169 -6.94 -1.86 -13.76
N GLU A 170 -8.02 -1.25 -14.25
CA GLU A 170 -8.14 -0.69 -15.60
C GLU A 170 -8.78 0.70 -15.50
N LEU A 171 -8.15 1.69 -16.13
CA LEU A 171 -8.71 3.04 -16.30
C LEU A 171 -9.81 2.98 -17.37
N VAL A 172 -11.00 3.48 -17.04
CA VAL A 172 -12.18 3.44 -17.93
C VAL A 172 -12.36 4.77 -18.65
N SER A 173 -12.34 5.89 -17.92
CA SER A 173 -12.51 7.21 -18.53
C SER A 173 -11.81 8.31 -17.74
N VAL A 174 -11.50 9.40 -18.43
CA VAL A 174 -11.03 10.65 -17.83
C VAL A 174 -11.86 11.81 -18.37
N GLU A 175 -12.41 12.59 -17.46
CA GLU A 175 -13.17 13.81 -17.75
C GLU A 175 -12.64 14.96 -16.89
N GLY A 176 -11.71 15.72 -17.47
CA GLY A 176 -11.02 16.81 -16.77
C GLY A 176 -10.23 16.30 -15.58
N ARG A 177 -10.71 16.56 -14.36
CA ARG A 177 -10.05 16.13 -13.10
C ARG A 177 -10.60 14.82 -12.54
N ARG A 178 -11.59 14.21 -13.21
CA ARG A 178 -12.24 12.98 -12.76
C ARG A 178 -11.71 11.81 -13.58
N ALA A 179 -11.26 10.76 -12.91
CA ALA A 179 -10.92 9.49 -13.56
C ALA A 179 -11.81 8.39 -12.98
N THR A 180 -12.39 7.55 -13.83
CA THR A 180 -13.11 6.34 -13.41
C THR A 180 -12.27 5.12 -13.72
N ALA A 181 -12.19 4.17 -12.80
CA ALA A 181 -11.43 2.94 -12.97
C ALA A 181 -12.23 1.76 -12.42
N THR A 182 -12.00 0.58 -12.98
CA THR A 182 -12.55 -0.69 -12.51
C THR A 182 -11.44 -1.67 -12.18
N ALA A 183 -11.72 -2.62 -11.30
CA ALA A 183 -10.79 -3.66 -10.94
C ALA A 183 -11.49 -4.99 -10.67
N ARG A 184 -10.79 -6.08 -10.94
CA ARG A 184 -11.21 -7.45 -10.60
C ARG A 184 -10.14 -8.16 -9.80
N LEU A 185 -10.55 -8.95 -8.82
CA LEU A 185 -9.72 -9.84 -8.03
C LEU A 185 -10.12 -11.29 -8.30
N VAL A 186 -9.13 -12.11 -8.64
CA VAL A 186 -9.27 -13.55 -8.92
C VAL A 186 -8.21 -14.34 -8.16
N ALA A 187 -8.41 -15.65 -8.00
CA ALA A 187 -7.34 -16.55 -7.60
C ALA A 187 -6.43 -16.81 -8.82
N GLU A 188 -5.12 -16.97 -8.60
CA GLU A 188 -4.17 -17.19 -9.71
C GLU A 188 -4.40 -18.54 -10.41
N ASP A 189 -4.88 -19.55 -9.69
CA ASP A 189 -5.19 -20.89 -10.20
C ASP A 189 -6.61 -21.01 -10.80
N ASP A 190 -7.49 -20.03 -10.57
CA ASP A 190 -8.82 -19.92 -11.17
C ASP A 190 -9.10 -18.48 -11.67
N PRO A 191 -8.43 -18.07 -12.77
CA PRO A 191 -8.48 -16.70 -13.26
C PRO A 191 -9.83 -16.30 -13.88
N GLU A 192 -10.69 -17.27 -14.20
CA GLU A 192 -12.03 -17.03 -14.77
C GLU A 192 -13.08 -16.69 -13.70
N THR A 193 -12.79 -17.02 -12.43
CA THR A 193 -13.70 -16.81 -11.32
C THR A 193 -13.40 -15.51 -10.57
N THR A 194 -14.21 -14.48 -10.84
CA THR A 194 -14.15 -13.25 -10.05
C THR A 194 -14.57 -13.48 -8.60
N LEU A 195 -13.68 -13.12 -7.67
CA LEU A 195 -13.93 -13.17 -6.23
C LEU A 195 -14.47 -11.84 -5.71
N ALA A 196 -13.91 -10.73 -6.18
CA ALA A 196 -14.37 -9.38 -5.85
C ALA A 196 -14.12 -8.40 -7.01
N GLU A 197 -14.92 -7.35 -7.06
CA GLU A 197 -14.84 -6.27 -8.06
C GLU A 197 -14.79 -4.93 -7.34
N GLY A 198 -14.08 -3.97 -7.94
CA GLY A 198 -13.99 -2.59 -7.47
C GLY A 198 -14.31 -1.60 -8.58
N GLU A 199 -15.01 -0.53 -8.26
CA GLU A 199 -15.19 0.64 -9.11
C GLU A 199 -14.84 1.89 -8.30
N ALA A 200 -14.00 2.76 -8.85
CA ALA A 200 -13.60 3.98 -8.18
C ALA A 200 -13.74 5.22 -9.06
N LEU A 201 -14.11 6.33 -8.40
CA LEU A 201 -13.95 7.67 -8.92
C LEU A 201 -12.74 8.30 -8.22
N LEU A 202 -11.75 8.71 -8.99
CA LEU A 202 -10.58 9.44 -8.53
C LEU A 202 -10.69 10.91 -8.94
N ILE A 203 -10.29 11.81 -8.04
CA ILE A 203 -10.29 13.25 -8.30
C ILE A 203 -8.88 13.81 -8.13
N ALA A 204 -8.34 14.32 -9.23
CA ALA A 204 -7.10 15.09 -9.21
C ALA A 204 -7.29 16.39 -8.43
N LEU A 205 -6.42 16.63 -7.45
CA LEU A 205 -6.41 17.89 -6.72
C LEU A 205 -5.88 19.00 -7.63
N ARG A 206 -6.44 20.20 -7.46
CA ARG A 206 -5.81 21.42 -7.98
C ARG A 206 -4.55 21.73 -7.16
N ALA A 207 -3.58 22.40 -7.76
CA ALA A 207 -2.29 22.68 -7.13
C ALA A 207 -2.42 23.43 -5.78
N GLU A 208 -3.32 24.41 -5.71
CA GLU A 208 -3.58 25.17 -4.48
C GLU A 208 -4.12 24.26 -3.39
N ARG A 209 -5.09 23.40 -3.74
CA ARG A 209 -5.70 22.47 -2.78
C ARG A 209 -4.74 21.37 -2.35
N ALA A 210 -3.87 20.89 -3.25
CA ALA A 210 -2.83 19.93 -2.91
C ALA A 210 -1.83 20.52 -1.91
N SER A 211 -1.42 21.78 -2.12
CA SER A 211 -0.55 22.52 -1.20
C SER A 211 -1.18 22.61 0.19
N GLU A 212 -2.48 22.91 0.30
CA GLU A 212 -3.20 22.93 1.58
C GLU A 212 -3.27 21.56 2.25
N VAL A 213 -3.64 20.51 1.50
CA VAL A 213 -3.82 19.15 2.02
C VAL A 213 -2.50 18.59 2.54
N PHE A 214 -1.41 18.83 1.83
CA PHE A 214 -0.09 18.29 2.15
C PHE A 214 0.83 19.26 2.89
N ALA A 215 0.35 20.46 3.28
CA ALA A 215 1.14 21.47 3.98
C ALA A 215 1.88 20.92 5.21
N ARG A 216 1.22 20.04 5.98
CA ARG A 216 1.78 19.44 7.19
C ARG A 216 2.92 18.44 6.95
N THR A 217 3.12 18.01 5.70
CA THR A 217 4.19 17.08 5.33
C THR A 217 5.54 17.76 5.17
N GLY A 218 5.55 19.11 5.07
CA GLY A 218 6.77 19.88 4.86
C GLY A 218 7.42 19.67 3.49
N ARG A 219 6.74 19.00 2.55
CA ARG A 219 7.24 18.72 1.18
C ARG A 219 6.14 18.94 0.15
N VAL A 220 6.55 19.25 -1.07
CA VAL A 220 5.65 19.23 -2.24
C VAL A 220 5.34 17.77 -2.56
N VAL A 221 4.06 17.46 -2.81
CA VAL A 221 3.60 16.11 -3.12
C VAL A 221 2.85 16.13 -4.46
N GLY A 222 3.59 15.93 -5.56
CA GLY A 222 3.07 16.06 -6.92
C GLY A 222 2.34 14.81 -7.45
N ALA A 223 2.53 13.64 -6.85
CA ALA A 223 1.93 12.40 -7.34
C ALA A 223 0.38 12.35 -7.31
N TRP A 224 -0.28 13.32 -6.66
CA TRP A 224 -1.74 13.38 -6.47
C TRP A 224 -2.42 14.56 -7.18
N THR A 225 -1.68 15.29 -8.01
CA THR A 225 -2.19 16.36 -8.89
C THR A 225 -2.23 15.91 -10.34
N THR A 226 -2.95 16.64 -11.19
CA THR A 226 -2.88 16.41 -12.65
C THR A 226 -1.47 16.69 -13.15
N ARG A 227 -0.84 15.74 -13.84
CA ARG A 227 0.38 16.00 -14.61
C ARG A 227 -0.03 16.57 -15.96
N THR A 228 0.19 17.87 -16.17
CA THR A 228 0.16 18.42 -17.53
C THR A 228 1.37 17.85 -18.25
N GLY A 229 1.18 17.24 -19.43
CA GLY A 229 2.29 16.76 -20.25
C GLY A 229 3.05 17.94 -20.81
N GLU A 230 3.95 18.51 -20.00
CA GLU A 230 5.03 19.45 -20.32
C GLU A 230 5.67 19.85 -18.97
N ASP A 231 6.68 19.07 -18.56
CA ASP A 231 7.80 19.46 -17.70
C ASP A 231 9.04 18.70 -18.19
#